data_AF-A0A6P9CNM4-F1
#
_entry.id   AF-A0A6P9CNM4-F1
#
_cell.length_a   1.000
_cell.length_b   1.000
_cell.length_c   1.000
_cell.angle_alpha   90.00
_cell.angle_beta   90.00
_cell.angle_gamma   90.00
#
_symmetry.space_group_name_H-M   'P 1'
#
loop_
_entity.id
_entity.type
_entity.pdbx_description
1 polymer ?
#
loop_
_entity_poly.entity_id
_entity_poly.type
_entity_poly.pdbx_seq_one_letter_code
_entity_poly.pdbx_strand_id
1 'polypeptide(L)'
;MPVLVEGRRLDPARPLRELLRAFPELEEQAKQFRSQPAQAVGPKGLLYVQQREFAATTSKDGSVSILGSDDATTCHFVVLRHTGSGAICLTHCDGSDTETEVLLIVNAVKVLSLSTDCGRSVFLKNIIIILLNNLVKSWGMISIYDSKKEQLCIGPYYWMPFPHVDFWLEQSNQSILQNLSTSPLAEPPHFVSHIRATLLYLREHPFPDKTLFPTQKPRLYEKNAEGLWERVSGQI
;
A
#
# COMPACT_ATOMS: atom_id res chain seq x y z
N MET A 1 16.21 -1.51 15.76
CA MET A 1 17.05 -0.84 14.74
C MET A 1 16.79 0.66 14.84
N PRO A 2 17.78 1.51 15.17
CA PRO A 2 17.56 2.94 15.29
C PRO A 2 17.34 3.59 13.91
N VAL A 3 16.53 4.64 13.86
CA VAL A 3 16.42 5.49 12.66
C VAL A 3 17.56 6.51 12.69
N LEU A 4 18.28 6.64 11.59
CA LEU A 4 19.41 7.56 11.44
C LEU A 4 19.12 8.59 10.35
N VAL A 5 19.51 9.84 10.55
CA VAL A 5 19.57 10.89 9.52
C VAL A 5 20.99 11.45 9.56
N GLU A 6 21.67 11.48 8.40
CA GLU A 6 23.10 11.84 8.30
C GLU A 6 24.00 11.07 9.29
N GLY A 7 23.68 9.80 9.55
CA GLY A 7 24.40 8.98 10.53
C GLY A 7 24.11 9.28 12.00
N ARG A 8 23.31 10.31 12.31
CA ARG A 8 22.89 10.66 13.67
C ARG A 8 21.60 9.95 14.03
N ARG A 9 21.55 9.37 15.23
CA ARG A 9 20.34 8.72 15.75
C ARG A 9 19.25 9.75 16.01
N LEU A 10 18.07 9.49 15.47
CA LEU A 10 16.88 10.28 15.78
C LEU A 10 16.33 9.88 17.15
N ASP A 11 15.93 10.90 17.91
CA ASP A 11 15.09 10.74 19.09
C ASP A 11 13.61 10.68 18.64
N PRO A 12 12.91 9.56 18.87
CA PRO A 12 11.50 9.43 18.50
C PRO A 12 10.57 10.37 19.27
N ALA A 13 10.98 10.87 20.45
CA ALA A 13 10.19 11.84 21.21
C ALA A 13 10.25 13.26 20.64
N ARG A 14 11.17 13.52 19.69
CA ARG A 14 11.38 14.85 19.14
C ARG A 14 10.28 15.24 18.15
N PRO A 15 9.65 16.42 18.29
CA PRO A 15 8.66 16.90 17.34
C PRO A 15 9.22 17.03 15.91
N LEU A 16 8.41 16.70 14.90
CA LEU A 16 8.82 16.76 13.49
C LEU A 16 9.36 18.15 13.08
N ARG A 17 8.77 19.23 13.59
CA ARG A 17 9.24 20.60 13.33
C ARG A 17 10.68 20.82 13.77
N GLU A 18 11.08 20.28 14.92
CA GLU A 18 12.45 20.40 15.40
C GLU A 18 13.41 19.50 14.63
N LEU A 19 12.94 18.32 14.19
CA LEU A 19 13.69 17.44 13.32
C LEU A 19 14.00 18.13 11.98
N LEU A 20 13.02 18.78 11.35
CA LEU A 20 13.22 19.50 10.09
C LEU A 20 14.19 20.68 10.25
N ARG A 21 14.13 21.40 11.36
CA ARG A 21 15.12 22.45 11.69
C ARG A 21 16.52 21.88 11.87
N ALA A 22 16.65 20.69 12.45
CA ALA A 22 17.93 20.02 12.69
C ALA A 22 18.54 19.42 11.41
N PHE A 23 17.71 19.11 10.41
CA PHE A 23 18.13 18.49 9.14
C PHE A 23 17.48 19.22 7.94
N PRO A 24 17.98 20.42 7.56
CA PRO A 24 17.41 21.21 6.47
C PRO A 24 17.38 20.49 5.12
N GLU A 25 18.30 19.56 4.87
CA GLU A 25 18.33 18.75 3.64
C GLU A 25 17.04 17.96 3.43
N LEU A 26 16.40 17.48 4.50
CA LEU A 26 15.10 16.79 4.40
C LEU A 26 13.99 17.74 3.95
N GLU A 27 14.05 19.01 4.36
CA GLU A 27 13.09 20.02 3.94
C GLU A 27 13.27 20.36 2.44
N GLU A 28 14.52 20.50 2.00
CA GLU A 28 14.84 20.74 0.58
C GLU A 28 14.45 19.54 -0.31
N GLN A 29 14.73 18.31 0.12
CA GLN A 29 14.26 17.10 -0.57
C GLN A 29 12.72 17.07 -0.67
N ALA A 30 12.01 17.42 0.42
CA ALA A 30 10.56 17.49 0.40
C ALA A 30 10.03 18.60 -0.54
N LYS A 31 10.70 19.76 -0.60
CA LYS A 31 10.37 20.82 -1.57
C LYS A 31 10.58 20.36 -3.01
N GLN A 32 11.71 19.72 -3.29
CA GLN A 32 12.03 19.17 -4.60
C GLN A 32 11.05 18.07 -5.02
N PHE A 33 10.64 17.21 -4.09
CA PHE A 33 9.64 16.18 -4.38
C PHE A 33 8.29 16.79 -4.70
N ARG A 34 7.81 17.77 -3.91
CA ARG A 34 6.53 18.45 -4.14
C ARG A 34 6.50 19.31 -5.41
N SER A 35 7.64 19.78 -5.89
CA SER A 35 7.72 20.57 -7.13
C SER A 35 7.72 19.72 -8.40
N GLN A 36 7.85 18.39 -8.28
CA GLN A 36 7.79 17.50 -9.42
C GLN A 36 6.35 17.42 -9.95
N PRO A 37 6.16 17.50 -11.28
CA PRO A 37 4.85 17.27 -11.87
C PRO A 37 4.44 15.82 -11.67
N ALA A 38 3.16 15.59 -11.38
CA ALA A 38 2.60 14.24 -11.34
C ALA A 38 2.80 13.56 -12.70
N GLN A 39 3.27 12.31 -12.68
CA GLN A 39 3.51 11.52 -13.89
C GLN A 39 2.41 10.46 -14.03
N ALA A 40 1.82 10.38 -15.22
CA ALA A 40 0.93 9.28 -15.54
C ALA A 40 1.76 8.01 -15.77
N VAL A 41 1.59 7.03 -14.88
CA VAL A 41 2.28 5.73 -14.97
C VAL A 41 1.33 4.71 -15.60
N GLY A 42 1.75 4.11 -16.71
CA GLY A 42 0.99 3.06 -17.39
C GLY A 42 1.07 1.70 -16.67
N PRO A 43 0.26 0.71 -17.08
CA PRO A 43 0.17 -0.59 -16.42
C PRO A 43 1.38 -1.52 -16.67
N LYS A 44 2.21 -1.20 -17.66
CA LYS A 44 3.35 -2.03 -18.08
C LYS A 44 4.40 -2.09 -16.96
N GLY A 45 4.63 -3.29 -16.42
CA GLY A 45 5.58 -3.50 -15.33
C GLY A 45 5.20 -2.87 -13.99
N LEU A 46 3.98 -2.32 -13.88
CA LEU A 46 3.45 -1.75 -12.66
C LEU A 46 2.83 -2.84 -11.77
N LEU A 47 3.21 -2.81 -10.49
CA LEU A 47 2.49 -3.44 -9.39
C LEU A 47 1.90 -2.32 -8.51
N TYR A 48 0.58 -2.15 -8.62
CA TYR A 48 -0.17 -1.19 -7.83
C TYR A 48 -0.50 -1.79 -6.46
N VAL A 49 -0.23 -1.06 -5.39
CA VAL A 49 -0.43 -1.45 -4.00
C VAL A 49 -1.58 -0.60 -3.44
N GLN A 50 -2.66 -1.24 -3.03
CA GLN A 50 -3.79 -0.53 -2.42
C GLN A 50 -3.55 -0.25 -0.94
N GLN A 51 -4.44 0.53 -0.35
CA GLN A 51 -4.47 0.77 1.08
C GLN A 51 -4.53 -0.56 1.86
N ARG A 52 -3.71 -0.67 2.92
CA ARG A 52 -3.51 -1.90 3.71
C ARG A 52 -2.86 -3.07 2.97
N GLU A 53 -2.21 -2.79 1.85
CA GLU A 53 -1.36 -3.74 1.17
C GLU A 53 0.12 -3.30 1.24
N PHE A 54 1.00 -4.29 1.13
CA PHE A 54 2.40 -4.06 0.82
C PHE A 54 2.89 -5.04 -0.23
N ALA A 55 3.90 -4.59 -0.97
CA ALA A 55 4.64 -5.42 -1.92
C ALA A 55 6.13 -5.17 -1.76
N ALA A 56 6.91 -6.26 -1.79
CA ALA A 56 8.35 -6.20 -1.75
C ALA A 56 8.96 -7.01 -2.90
N THR A 57 9.93 -6.40 -3.58
CA THR A 57 10.66 -7.03 -4.67
C THR A 57 12.13 -6.57 -4.69
N THR A 58 12.89 -7.02 -5.69
CA THR A 58 14.30 -6.66 -5.88
C THR A 58 14.53 -6.25 -7.33
N SER A 59 15.70 -5.68 -7.62
CA SER A 59 16.09 -5.37 -9.00
C SER A 59 16.30 -6.59 -9.91
N LYS A 60 16.17 -7.81 -9.38
CA LYS A 60 16.29 -9.07 -10.14
C LYS A 60 14.95 -9.56 -10.70
N ASP A 61 13.85 -8.95 -10.28
CA ASP A 61 12.51 -9.27 -10.75
C ASP A 61 12.33 -8.82 -12.20
N GLY A 62 12.00 -9.76 -13.08
CA GLY A 62 11.80 -9.51 -14.51
C GLY A 62 10.41 -8.97 -14.86
N SER A 63 9.44 -9.12 -13.96
CA SER A 63 8.03 -8.80 -14.17
C SER A 63 7.66 -7.40 -13.68
N VAL A 64 8.17 -7.01 -12.51
CA VAL A 64 7.82 -5.73 -11.85
C VAL A 64 9.00 -4.77 -11.88
N SER A 65 8.78 -3.62 -12.53
CA SER A 65 9.76 -2.51 -12.58
C SER A 65 9.32 -1.28 -11.79
N ILE A 66 8.03 -1.16 -11.49
CA ILE A 66 7.45 -0.01 -10.78
C ILE A 66 6.51 -0.52 -9.69
N LEU A 67 6.72 -0.04 -8.46
CA LEU A 67 5.74 -0.11 -7.38
C LEU A 67 5.03 1.24 -7.29
N GLY A 68 3.71 1.24 -7.27
CA GLY A 68 2.91 2.47 -7.19
C GLY A 68 1.74 2.34 -6.24
N SER A 69 1.31 3.47 -5.69
CA SER A 69 0.09 3.62 -4.90
C SER A 69 -0.40 5.06 -5.09
N ASP A 70 -1.71 5.27 -4.96
CA ASP A 70 -2.36 6.58 -5.09
C ASP A 70 -3.45 6.75 -4.02
N ASP A 71 -4.23 7.84 -4.09
CA ASP A 71 -5.37 8.17 -3.22
C ASP A 71 -5.02 8.30 -1.73
N ALA A 72 -3.76 8.62 -1.41
CA ALA A 72 -3.37 8.97 -0.04
C ALA A 72 -3.82 10.40 0.30
N THR A 73 -5.05 10.55 0.77
CA THR A 73 -5.53 11.80 1.39
C THR A 73 -4.90 11.99 2.77
N THR A 74 -4.84 10.89 3.48
CA THR A 74 -4.46 10.79 4.90
C THR A 74 -3.84 9.43 5.17
N CYS A 75 -3.17 8.87 4.19
CA CYS A 75 -2.47 7.61 4.34
C CYS A 75 -0.99 7.93 4.19
N HIS A 76 -0.16 6.99 4.59
CA HIS A 76 1.28 7.10 4.41
C HIS A 76 1.76 6.05 3.43
N PHE A 77 2.38 6.51 2.35
CA PHE A 77 3.24 5.64 1.58
C PHE A 77 4.57 5.50 2.31
N VAL A 78 4.91 4.27 2.66
CA VAL A 78 6.20 3.93 3.26
C VAL A 78 7.01 3.15 2.24
N VAL A 79 8.17 3.71 1.87
CA VAL A 79 9.15 3.03 1.02
C VAL A 79 10.39 2.70 1.83
N LEU A 80 10.70 1.41 1.94
CA LEU A 80 11.94 0.92 2.53
C LEU A 80 12.78 0.24 1.46
N ARG A 81 14.02 0.71 1.28
CA ARG A 81 14.96 0.15 0.30
C ARG A 81 16.25 -0.30 0.97
N HIS A 82 16.67 -1.52 0.71
CA HIS A 82 18.02 -1.98 0.98
C HIS A 82 18.91 -1.72 -0.24
N THR A 83 19.86 -0.82 -0.09
CA THR A 83 20.66 -0.30 -1.22
C THR A 83 21.66 -1.33 -1.79
N GLY A 84 22.15 -2.27 -1.00
CA GLY A 84 23.12 -3.27 -1.46
C GLY A 84 22.49 -4.39 -2.26
N SER A 85 21.38 -4.95 -1.77
CA SER A 85 20.65 -6.02 -2.46
C SER A 85 19.66 -5.51 -3.52
N GLY A 86 19.35 -4.22 -3.50
CA GLY A 86 18.29 -3.65 -4.33
C GLY A 86 16.88 -4.02 -3.87
N ALA A 87 16.72 -4.67 -2.71
CA ALA A 87 15.41 -4.98 -2.16
C ALA A 87 14.65 -3.69 -1.86
N ILE A 88 13.38 -3.63 -2.24
CA ILE A 88 12.50 -2.48 -2.05
C ILE A 88 11.12 -2.97 -1.63
N CYS A 89 10.51 -2.27 -0.68
CA CYS A 89 9.14 -2.50 -0.23
C CYS A 89 8.38 -1.18 -0.34
N LEU A 90 7.19 -1.24 -0.92
CA LEU A 90 6.19 -0.16 -0.88
C LEU A 90 5.00 -0.63 -0.04
N THR A 91 4.50 0.24 0.82
CA THR A 91 3.36 -0.02 1.69
C THR A 91 2.47 1.19 1.76
N HIS A 92 1.16 0.97 1.75
CA HIS A 92 0.15 2.01 1.94
C HIS A 92 -0.49 1.86 3.33
N CYS A 93 0.12 2.53 4.31
CA CYS A 93 -0.30 2.52 5.71
C CYS A 93 -1.48 3.47 5.95
N ASP A 94 -2.45 3.03 6.73
CA ASP A 94 -3.62 3.84 7.14
C ASP A 94 -3.64 4.16 8.63
N GLY A 95 -2.59 3.73 9.35
CA GLY A 95 -2.40 3.92 10.79
C GLY A 95 -3.28 3.03 11.66
N SER A 96 -3.85 1.96 11.11
CA SER A 96 -4.67 1.03 11.87
C SER A 96 -3.87 0.11 12.81
N ASP A 97 -2.68 -0.33 12.40
CA ASP A 97 -1.75 -1.09 13.26
C ASP A 97 -0.29 -0.82 12.88
N THR A 98 0.15 0.42 13.12
CA THR A 98 1.46 0.91 12.67
C THR A 98 2.64 0.06 13.18
N GLU A 99 2.53 -0.52 14.39
CA GLU A 99 3.60 -1.35 14.94
C GLU A 99 3.78 -2.64 14.15
N THR A 100 2.68 -3.37 13.92
CA THR A 100 2.68 -4.58 13.09
C THR A 100 3.10 -4.27 11.66
N GLU A 101 2.60 -3.18 11.08
CA GLU A 101 2.94 -2.74 9.72
C GLU A 101 4.45 -2.50 9.57
N VAL A 102 5.08 -1.77 10.49
CA VAL A 102 6.53 -1.52 10.46
C VAL A 102 7.32 -2.83 10.57
N LEU A 103 6.89 -3.78 11.42
CA LEU A 103 7.52 -5.08 11.54
C LEU A 103 7.45 -5.88 10.22
N LEU A 104 6.28 -5.88 9.56
CA LEU A 104 6.10 -6.54 8.26
C LEU A 104 7.02 -5.97 7.18
N ILE A 105 7.09 -4.63 7.07
CA ILE A 105 7.93 -3.93 6.10
C ILE A 105 9.41 -4.28 6.31
N VAL A 106 9.87 -4.17 7.56
CA VAL A 106 11.27 -4.47 7.91
C VAL A 106 11.60 -5.93 7.64
N ASN A 107 10.69 -6.85 7.96
CA ASN A 107 10.89 -8.27 7.71
C ASN A 107 10.95 -8.60 6.20
N ALA A 108 10.06 -8.02 5.41
CA ALA A 108 10.01 -8.21 3.96
C ALA A 108 11.34 -7.80 3.29
N VAL A 109 11.86 -6.63 3.62
CA VAL A 109 13.15 -6.15 3.08
C VAL A 109 14.31 -7.00 3.59
N LYS A 110 14.31 -7.40 4.87
CA LYS A 110 15.35 -8.25 5.45
C LYS A 110 15.47 -9.60 4.74
N VAL A 111 14.34 -10.27 4.50
CA VAL A 111 14.31 -11.58 3.81
C VAL A 111 14.91 -11.45 2.40
N LEU A 112 14.63 -10.36 1.71
CA LEU A 112 15.17 -10.08 0.37
C LEU A 112 16.61 -9.55 0.36
N SER A 113 17.17 -9.18 1.52
CA SER A 113 18.55 -8.69 1.65
C SER A 113 19.54 -9.73 2.19
N LEU A 114 19.10 -10.94 2.53
CA LEU A 114 19.95 -11.97 3.16
C LEU A 114 21.18 -12.37 2.32
N SER A 115 21.17 -12.14 1.01
CA SER A 115 22.27 -12.53 0.12
C SER A 115 23.40 -11.50 0.04
N THR A 116 23.39 -10.43 0.82
CA THR A 116 24.38 -9.34 0.73
C THR A 116 24.85 -8.86 2.10
N ASP A 117 26.16 -8.87 2.33
CA ASP A 117 26.79 -8.27 3.53
C ASP A 117 27.08 -6.76 3.35
N CYS A 118 26.73 -6.19 2.20
CA CYS A 118 26.94 -4.79 1.85
C CYS A 118 25.63 -4.03 1.68
N GLY A 119 25.67 -2.70 1.88
CA GLY A 119 24.51 -1.81 1.74
C GLY A 119 23.95 -1.30 3.07
N ARG A 120 22.95 -0.43 2.98
CA ARG A 120 22.20 0.13 4.12
C ARG A 120 20.71 0.17 3.78
N SER A 121 19.87 -0.01 4.80
CA SER A 121 18.43 0.24 4.68
C SER A 121 18.15 1.73 4.73
N VAL A 122 17.61 2.26 3.64
CA VAL A 122 17.20 3.66 3.49
C VAL A 122 15.67 3.70 3.54
N PHE A 123 15.14 4.42 4.53
CA PHE A 123 13.74 4.82 4.53
C PHE A 123 13.61 6.08 3.68
N LEU A 124 12.92 5.99 2.54
CA LEU A 124 12.52 7.18 1.81
C LEU A 124 11.25 7.71 2.47
N LYS A 125 11.42 8.65 3.39
CA LYS A 125 10.35 9.33 4.11
C LYS A 125 9.87 10.54 3.30
N ASN A 126 8.96 10.33 2.37
CA ASN A 126 8.05 11.41 1.98
C ASN A 126 6.85 11.36 2.92
N ILE A 127 7.02 11.97 4.11
CA ILE A 127 6.00 12.05 5.14
C ILE A 127 4.95 13.07 4.72
N ILE A 128 3.76 12.61 4.35
CA ILE A 128 2.52 13.37 4.53
C ILE A 128 1.78 12.70 5.67
N ILE A 129 1.82 13.33 6.86
CA ILE A 129 0.89 13.05 7.96
C ILE A 129 -0.48 13.55 7.54
N ILE A 130 -1.44 12.64 7.51
CA ILE A 130 -2.71 12.59 8.27
C ILE A 130 -3.17 11.11 8.14
N LEU A 131 -4.14 10.62 8.92
CA LEU A 131 -4.58 9.20 9.10
C LEU A 131 -5.95 8.96 8.45
N LEU A 132 -6.25 7.99 7.57
CA LEU A 132 -7.63 7.47 7.42
C LEU A 132 -7.91 6.16 6.61
N ASN A 133 -9.05 5.56 7.01
CA ASN A 133 -10.18 4.96 6.25
C ASN A 133 -10.33 3.43 6.09
N ASN A 134 -11.36 2.88 6.73
CA ASN A 134 -11.58 1.43 6.86
C ASN A 134 -13.04 1.01 6.69
N LEU A 135 -13.46 0.79 5.46
CA LEU A 135 -14.75 0.13 5.20
C LEU A 135 -14.73 -1.35 5.60
N VAL A 136 -13.56 -1.98 5.69
CA VAL A 136 -13.44 -3.35 6.21
C VAL A 136 -12.37 -3.37 7.30
N LYS A 137 -12.73 -2.82 8.47
CA LYS A 137 -11.87 -2.63 9.65
C LYS A 137 -11.30 -3.92 10.27
N SER A 138 -11.60 -5.10 9.71
CA SER A 138 -11.22 -6.41 10.26
C SER A 138 -9.95 -7.02 9.67
N TRP A 139 -9.30 -6.39 8.68
CA TRP A 139 -8.10 -6.95 8.05
C TRP A 139 -6.84 -6.22 8.51
N GLY A 140 -5.81 -6.99 8.89
CA GLY A 140 -4.45 -6.47 9.03
C GLY A 140 -3.81 -6.22 7.66
N MET A 141 -2.64 -5.58 7.67
CA MET A 141 -1.81 -5.33 6.49
C MET A 141 -1.41 -6.65 5.79
N ILE A 142 -1.57 -6.76 4.47
CA ILE A 142 -1.32 -7.99 3.70
C ILE A 142 -0.21 -7.86 2.65
N SER A 143 0.59 -8.92 2.47
CA SER A 143 1.56 -9.03 1.38
C SER A 143 0.86 -9.55 0.13
N ILE A 144 0.92 -8.81 -0.97
CA ILE A 144 0.22 -9.22 -2.22
C ILE A 144 1.13 -9.86 -3.26
N TYR A 145 2.45 -9.85 -3.08
CA TYR A 145 3.37 -10.24 -4.14
C TYR A 145 4.49 -11.18 -3.67
N ASP A 146 4.71 -12.27 -4.42
CA ASP A 146 5.83 -13.18 -4.26
C ASP A 146 6.87 -12.90 -5.34
N SER A 147 7.91 -12.13 -4.99
CA SER A 147 8.99 -11.75 -5.90
C SER A 147 9.91 -12.91 -6.32
N LYS A 148 9.85 -14.07 -5.66
CA LYS A 148 10.63 -15.25 -6.11
C LYS A 148 9.93 -15.97 -7.25
N LYS A 149 8.60 -15.95 -7.25
CA LYS A 149 7.76 -16.54 -8.30
C LYS A 149 7.30 -15.53 -9.33
N GLU A 150 7.52 -14.25 -9.06
CA GLU A 150 7.00 -13.13 -9.83
C GLU A 150 5.47 -13.15 -9.95
N GLN A 151 4.80 -13.51 -8.86
CA GLN A 151 3.36 -13.74 -8.82
C GLN A 151 2.64 -12.76 -7.88
N LEU A 152 1.58 -12.15 -8.39
CA LEU A 152 0.58 -11.44 -7.60
C LEU A 152 -0.43 -12.44 -7.02
N CYS A 153 -0.57 -12.44 -5.70
CA CYS A 153 -1.37 -13.36 -4.91
C CYS A 153 -2.56 -12.62 -4.28
N ILE A 154 -3.76 -12.84 -4.80
CA ILE A 154 -4.99 -12.20 -4.30
C ILE A 154 -5.82 -13.23 -3.54
N GLY A 155 -6.03 -12.99 -2.25
CA GLY A 155 -6.85 -13.85 -1.39
C GLY A 155 -6.17 -15.16 -0.96
N PRO A 156 -6.94 -16.19 -0.61
CA PRO A 156 -8.39 -16.14 -0.43
C PRO A 156 -8.77 -15.16 0.68
N TYR A 157 -9.84 -14.40 0.49
CA TYR A 157 -10.37 -13.47 1.50
C TYR A 157 -11.65 -14.02 2.13
N TYR A 158 -11.95 -13.57 3.35
CA TYR A 158 -13.02 -14.07 4.23
C TYR A 158 -13.66 -12.93 5.02
N TRP A 159 -14.75 -12.34 4.53
CA TRP A 159 -15.48 -11.32 5.29
C TRP A 159 -16.91 -11.77 5.59
N MET A 160 -17.48 -11.13 6.60
CA MET A 160 -18.90 -11.22 6.91
C MET A 160 -19.68 -10.14 6.14
N PRO A 161 -21.00 -10.29 5.96
CA PRO A 161 -21.82 -9.31 5.25
C PRO A 161 -21.64 -7.91 5.83
N PHE A 162 -21.43 -6.93 4.96
CA PHE A 162 -21.24 -5.54 5.39
C PHE A 162 -22.54 -5.01 6.03
N PRO A 163 -22.49 -4.46 7.27
CA PRO A 163 -23.68 -4.01 7.96
C PRO A 163 -24.42 -2.89 7.21
N HIS A 164 -25.72 -3.05 7.03
CA HIS A 164 -26.60 -2.03 6.43
C HIS A 164 -26.15 -1.56 5.03
N VAL A 165 -25.61 -2.46 4.20
CA VAL A 165 -25.08 -2.10 2.87
C VAL A 165 -26.11 -1.39 1.98
N ASP A 166 -27.38 -1.83 1.99
CA ASP A 166 -28.44 -1.20 1.19
C ASP A 166 -28.76 0.21 1.68
N PHE A 167 -28.79 0.42 3.00
CA PHE A 167 -28.96 1.76 3.58
C PHE A 167 -27.86 2.71 3.09
N TRP A 168 -26.60 2.27 3.07
CA TRP A 168 -25.47 3.08 2.59
C TRP A 168 -25.54 3.38 1.09
N LEU A 169 -25.99 2.42 0.29
CA LEU A 169 -26.17 2.61 -1.15
C LEU A 169 -27.27 3.64 -1.48
N GLU A 170 -28.30 3.75 -0.64
CA GLU A 170 -29.38 4.74 -0.78
C GLU A 170 -28.99 6.16 -0.32
N GLN A 171 -27.89 6.32 0.41
CA GLN A 171 -27.47 7.62 0.92
C GLN A 171 -27.05 8.60 -0.18
N SER A 172 -27.15 9.89 0.11
CA SER A 172 -26.64 10.95 -0.76
C SER A 172 -25.11 10.90 -0.88
N ASN A 173 -24.54 11.49 -1.93
CA ASN A 173 -23.08 11.59 -2.07
C ASN A 173 -22.43 12.35 -0.92
N GLN A 174 -23.10 13.39 -0.40
CA GLN A 174 -22.63 14.14 0.76
C GLN A 174 -22.63 13.27 2.02
N SER A 175 -23.67 12.47 2.24
CA SER A 175 -23.75 11.55 3.38
C SER A 175 -22.66 10.48 3.31
N ILE A 176 -22.42 9.89 2.14
CA ILE A 176 -21.32 8.93 1.93
C ILE A 176 -19.98 9.59 2.24
N LEU A 177 -19.74 10.78 1.70
CA LEU A 177 -18.49 11.50 1.92
C LEU A 177 -18.30 11.85 3.41
N GLN A 178 -19.32 12.34 4.09
CA GLN A 178 -19.19 12.76 5.50
C GLN A 178 -19.03 11.60 6.49
N ASN A 179 -19.55 10.42 6.17
CA ASN A 179 -19.58 9.29 7.11
C ASN A 179 -18.62 8.16 6.75
N LEU A 180 -18.32 7.99 5.46
CA LEU A 180 -17.45 6.94 4.94
C LEU A 180 -16.13 7.49 4.38
N SER A 181 -16.02 8.81 4.21
CA SER A 181 -14.72 9.48 4.25
C SER A 181 -14.50 10.05 5.63
N THR A 182 -13.23 10.20 5.88
CA THR A 182 -12.64 10.52 7.15
C THR A 182 -11.95 11.90 6.98
N SER A 183 -11.74 12.38 5.74
CA SER A 183 -11.37 13.75 5.36
C SER A 183 -12.31 14.21 4.23
N PRO A 184 -13.59 14.45 4.55
CA PRO A 184 -14.61 14.73 3.53
C PRO A 184 -14.27 15.89 2.59
N LEU A 185 -13.39 16.80 3.01
CA LEU A 185 -12.97 17.98 2.24
C LEU A 185 -11.70 17.78 1.40
N ALA A 186 -11.01 16.65 1.56
CA ALA A 186 -9.73 16.37 0.89
C ALA A 186 -9.79 15.16 -0.06
N GLU A 187 -10.94 14.48 -0.15
CA GLU A 187 -11.11 13.34 -1.04
C GLU A 187 -11.07 13.73 -2.52
N PRO A 188 -10.55 12.84 -3.39
CA PRO A 188 -10.59 13.05 -4.82
C PRO A 188 -12.04 13.02 -5.34
N PRO A 189 -12.30 13.63 -6.53
CA PRO A 189 -13.65 13.75 -7.08
C PRO A 189 -14.33 12.40 -7.37
N HIS A 190 -13.55 11.34 -7.54
CA HIS A 190 -14.03 9.98 -7.82
C HIS A 190 -14.22 9.11 -6.55
N PHE A 191 -13.97 9.65 -5.35
CA PHE A 191 -14.06 8.92 -4.08
C PHE A 191 -15.44 8.27 -3.89
N VAL A 192 -16.51 9.04 -3.99
CA VAL A 192 -17.87 8.54 -3.73
C VAL A 192 -18.26 7.44 -4.73
N SER A 193 -17.86 7.56 -6.00
CA SER A 193 -18.08 6.51 -6.99
C SER A 193 -17.34 5.22 -6.65
N HIS A 194 -16.09 5.30 -6.18
CA HIS A 194 -15.34 4.12 -5.73
C HIS A 194 -16.01 3.47 -4.52
N ILE A 195 -16.43 4.23 -3.51
CA ILE A 195 -17.12 3.71 -2.33
C ILE A 195 -18.42 2.99 -2.73
N ARG A 196 -19.22 3.58 -3.64
CA ARG A 196 -20.45 2.93 -4.13
C ARG A 196 -20.17 1.62 -4.86
N ALA A 197 -19.15 1.58 -5.72
CA ALA A 197 -18.74 0.35 -6.39
C ALA A 197 -18.32 -0.73 -5.38
N THR A 198 -17.55 -0.35 -4.36
CA THR A 198 -17.15 -1.24 -3.27
C THR A 198 -18.35 -1.77 -2.47
N LEU A 199 -19.30 -0.91 -2.11
CA LEU A 199 -20.51 -1.31 -1.39
C LEU A 199 -21.38 -2.26 -2.23
N LEU A 200 -21.52 -2.01 -3.53
CA LEU A 200 -22.20 -2.91 -4.45
C LEU A 200 -21.52 -4.28 -4.49
N TYR A 201 -20.19 -4.31 -4.58
CA TYR A 201 -19.41 -5.55 -4.58
C TYR A 201 -19.58 -6.34 -3.28
N LEU A 202 -19.56 -5.66 -2.12
CA LEU A 202 -19.79 -6.29 -0.81
C LEU A 202 -21.22 -6.85 -0.68
N ARG A 203 -22.21 -6.18 -1.27
CA ARG A 203 -23.59 -6.66 -1.32
C ARG A 203 -23.74 -7.90 -2.21
N GLU A 204 -23.08 -7.93 -3.36
CA GLU A 204 -23.12 -9.07 -4.29
C GLU A 204 -22.33 -10.28 -3.77
N HIS A 205 -21.28 -10.04 -2.97
CA HIS A 205 -20.40 -11.06 -2.43
C HIS A 205 -20.33 -10.99 -0.90
N PRO A 206 -21.42 -11.25 -0.16
CA PRO A 206 -21.44 -11.14 1.30
C PRO A 206 -20.57 -12.21 2.00
N PHE A 207 -20.30 -13.32 1.30
CA PHE A 207 -19.43 -14.42 1.72
C PHE A 207 -18.48 -14.78 0.56
N PRO A 208 -17.26 -14.18 0.52
CA PRO A 208 -16.34 -14.31 -0.61
C PRO A 208 -15.72 -15.71 -0.72
N ASP A 209 -15.61 -16.43 0.38
CA ASP A 209 -15.14 -17.81 0.43
C ASP A 209 -16.04 -18.76 -0.36
N LYS A 210 -17.34 -18.45 -0.45
CA LYS A 210 -18.31 -19.25 -1.22
C LYS A 210 -18.43 -18.80 -2.67
N THR A 211 -18.26 -17.50 -2.92
CA THR A 211 -18.59 -16.89 -4.23
C THR A 211 -17.36 -16.55 -5.07
N LEU A 212 -16.29 -16.04 -4.45
CA LEU A 212 -15.08 -15.56 -5.13
C LEU A 212 -13.93 -16.56 -5.06
N PHE A 213 -13.84 -17.31 -3.95
CA PHE A 213 -12.77 -18.28 -3.68
C PHE A 213 -13.35 -19.65 -3.26
N PRO A 214 -14.23 -20.29 -4.07
CA PRO A 214 -14.88 -21.55 -3.70
C PRO A 214 -13.90 -22.69 -3.40
N THR A 215 -12.69 -22.61 -3.95
CA THR A 215 -11.60 -23.57 -3.78
C THR A 215 -10.73 -23.29 -2.55
N GLN A 216 -10.99 -22.19 -1.85
CA GLN A 216 -10.13 -21.63 -0.79
C GLN A 216 -8.68 -21.41 -1.23
N LYS A 217 -8.44 -21.28 -2.54
CA LYS A 217 -7.12 -20.96 -3.09
C LYS A 217 -7.04 -19.48 -3.48
N PRO A 218 -5.86 -18.86 -3.35
CA PRO A 218 -5.64 -17.51 -3.88
C PRO A 218 -5.83 -17.50 -5.40
N ARG A 219 -6.14 -16.33 -5.95
CA ARG A 219 -6.00 -16.09 -7.39
C ARG A 219 -4.58 -15.63 -7.66
N LEU A 220 -3.87 -16.34 -8.52
CA LEU A 220 -2.52 -16.00 -8.93
C LEU A 220 -2.53 -15.28 -10.27
N TYR A 221 -1.69 -14.27 -10.39
CA TYR A 221 -1.45 -13.52 -11.63
C TYR A 221 0.04 -13.38 -11.88
N GLU A 222 0.42 -13.41 -13.15
CA GLU A 222 1.78 -13.20 -13.65
C GLU A 222 1.78 -12.09 -14.71
N LYS A 223 2.94 -11.49 -14.96
CA LYS A 223 3.08 -10.54 -16.06
C LYS A 223 3.23 -11.29 -17.37
N ASN A 224 2.43 -10.93 -18.36
CA ASN A 224 2.57 -11.42 -19.73
C ASN A 224 3.72 -10.70 -20.47
N ALA A 225 3.96 -11.06 -21.74
CA ALA A 225 5.01 -10.46 -22.55
C ALA A 225 4.83 -8.93 -22.79
N GLU A 226 3.60 -8.41 -22.72
CA GLU A 226 3.33 -6.97 -22.80
C GLU A 226 3.55 -6.25 -21.46
N GLY A 227 3.79 -6.98 -20.37
CA GLY A 227 3.95 -6.45 -19.01
C GLY A 227 2.61 -6.15 -18.31
N LEU A 228 1.52 -6.79 -18.75
CA LEU A 228 0.18 -6.71 -18.14
C LEU A 228 -0.07 -7.93 -17.25
N TRP A 229 -0.93 -7.79 -16.23
CA TRP A 229 -1.28 -8.89 -15.35
C TRP A 229 -2.27 -9.84 -16.03
N GLU A 230 -1.90 -11.12 -16.11
CA GLU A 230 -2.74 -12.20 -16.62
C GLU A 230 -2.94 -13.25 -15.53
N ARG A 231 -4.16 -13.81 -15.45
CA ARG A 231 -4.47 -14.82 -14.45
C ARG A 231 -3.82 -16.15 -14.84
N VAL A 232 -3.12 -16.77 -13.89
CA VAL A 232 -2.54 -18.10 -14.10
C VAL A 232 -3.67 -19.13 -14.24
N SER A 233 -3.82 -19.72 -15.43
CA SER A 233 -4.82 -20.76 -15.71
C SER A 233 -4.48 -22.08 -15.01
N GLY A 234 -5.47 -22.76 -14.42
CA GLY A 234 -5.29 -24.11 -13.83
C GLY A 234 -5.65 -24.26 -12.35
N GLN A 235 -6.21 -23.24 -11.71
CA GLN A 235 -6.74 -23.30 -10.34
C GLN A 235 -8.28 -23.20 -10.36
N ILE A 236 -8.92 -24.31 -10.75
CA ILE A 236 -10.34 -24.60 -10.46
C ILE A 236 -10.39 -25.53 -9.24
#